data_AF-A0A7J8GN15-F1
#
_entry.id   AF-A0A7J8GN15-F1
#
_cell.length_a   1.000
_cell.length_b   1.000
_cell.length_c   1.000
_cell.angle_alpha   90.00
_cell.angle_beta   90.00
_cell.angle_gamma   90.00
#
_symmetry.space_group_name_H-M   'P 1'
#
loop_
_entity.id
_entity.type
_entity.pdbx_description
1 polymer ?
#
loop_
_entity_poly.entity_id
_entity_poly.type
_entity_poly.pdbx_seq_one_letter_code
_entity_poly.pdbx_strand_id
1 'polypeptide(L)'
;MPLAQGVKKIDPKFYEKFISHRFGEEMVHRIDLCSMLKKKQSNGYYHCESSIVIGKGPIGIRDLINEALQRERMVLKSKVKQIKELLFQPEIQAKIRRELFEERSINNSNQENDVDFTATLT
;
A
#
# COMPACT_ATOMS: atom_id res chain seq x y z
N MET A 1 -21.50 28.72 -52.90
CA MET A 1 -20.10 28.32 -53.22
C MET A 1 -20.15 26.91 -53.79
N PRO A 2 -19.67 26.67 -55.02
CA PRO A 2 -19.70 25.33 -55.61
C PRO A 2 -18.71 24.42 -54.90
N LEU A 3 -19.03 23.13 -54.76
CA LEU A 3 -18.11 22.12 -54.27
C LEU A 3 -16.86 22.10 -55.15
N ALA A 4 -15.67 22.08 -54.55
CA ALA A 4 -14.42 21.91 -55.26
C ALA A 4 -14.34 20.50 -55.89
N GLN A 5 -14.96 20.33 -57.06
CA GLN A 5 -14.80 19.16 -57.91
C GLN A 5 -13.44 19.23 -58.60
N GLY A 6 -12.46 18.47 -58.11
CA GLY A 6 -11.17 18.35 -58.80
C GLY A 6 -10.08 17.57 -58.06
N VAL A 7 -10.07 17.60 -56.73
CA VAL A 7 -9.04 16.91 -55.96
C VAL A 7 -9.43 15.45 -55.75
N LYS A 8 -8.85 14.55 -56.55
CA LYS A 8 -9.05 13.09 -56.43
C LYS A 8 -8.05 12.42 -55.51
N LYS A 9 -6.88 13.04 -55.29
CA LYS A 9 -5.75 12.53 -54.49
C LYS A 9 -4.99 13.69 -53.86
N ILE A 10 -4.33 13.45 -52.74
CA ILE A 10 -3.42 14.40 -52.10
C ILE A 10 -2.08 14.38 -52.87
N ASP A 11 -1.55 15.55 -53.25
CA ASP A 11 -0.24 15.65 -53.90
C ASP A 11 0.88 15.31 -52.89
N PRO A 12 1.75 14.32 -53.19
CA PRO A 12 2.87 13.95 -52.32
C PRO A 12 3.80 15.10 -51.93
N LYS A 13 3.93 16.14 -52.75
CA LYS A 13 4.75 17.32 -52.46
C LYS A 13 4.36 18.01 -51.15
N PHE A 14 3.10 17.91 -50.73
CA PHE A 14 2.64 18.52 -49.48
C PHE A 14 3.29 17.91 -48.23
N TYR A 15 3.74 16.65 -48.30
CA TYR A 15 4.29 15.94 -47.14
C TYR A 15 5.69 15.35 -47.40
N GLU A 16 6.32 15.65 -48.53
CA GLU A 16 7.63 15.08 -48.92
C GLU A 16 8.72 15.29 -47.86
N LYS A 17 8.74 16.46 -47.22
CA LYS A 17 9.70 16.81 -46.17
C LYS A 17 9.55 16.02 -44.88
N PHE A 18 8.45 15.28 -44.72
CA PHE A 18 8.15 14.51 -43.51
C PHE A 18 8.25 12.99 -43.72
N ILE A 19 8.60 12.50 -44.91
CA ILE A 19 8.63 11.06 -45.22
C ILE A 19 9.54 10.29 -44.26
N SER A 20 10.66 10.89 -43.83
CA SER A 20 11.60 10.28 -42.88
C SER A 20 11.52 10.89 -41.48
N HIS A 21 10.46 11.64 -41.16
CA HIS A 21 10.33 12.32 -39.87
C HIS A 21 9.83 11.36 -38.79
N ARG A 22 10.57 11.25 -37.68
CA ARG A 22 10.11 10.56 -36.47
C ARG A 22 9.25 11.52 -35.65
N PHE A 23 7.93 11.35 -35.71
CA PHE A 23 6.96 12.22 -35.02
C PHE A 23 6.95 12.05 -33.50
N GLY A 24 7.27 10.86 -33.00
CA GLY A 24 7.26 10.55 -31.57
C GLY A 24 6.91 9.10 -31.29
N GLU A 25 6.74 8.79 -30.01
CA GLU A 25 6.29 7.50 -29.50
C GLU A 25 5.09 7.74 -28.57
N GLU A 26 4.05 6.91 -28.69
CA GLU A 26 2.88 6.95 -27.81
C GLU A 26 2.70 5.56 -27.20
N MET A 27 2.69 5.49 -25.87
CA MET A 27 2.44 4.24 -25.16
C MET A 27 0.95 3.93 -25.15
N VAL A 28 0.56 2.69 -25.46
CA VAL A 28 -0.84 2.28 -25.39
C VAL A 28 -1.33 2.35 -23.94
N HIS A 29 -2.14 3.36 -23.65
CA HIS A 29 -2.66 3.63 -22.30
C HIS A 29 -4.19 3.55 -22.19
N ARG A 30 -4.93 3.82 -23.27
CA ARG A 30 -6.39 3.86 -23.23
C ARG A 30 -7.00 3.42 -24.57
N ILE A 31 -8.13 2.73 -24.51
CA ILE A 31 -8.98 2.43 -25.67
C ILE A 31 -10.35 3.05 -25.41
N ASP A 32 -10.80 3.87 -26.34
CA ASP A 32 -12.07 4.59 -26.27
C ASP A 32 -13.05 4.03 -27.32
N LEU A 33 -14.27 3.68 -26.89
CA LEU A 33 -15.38 3.34 -27.79
C LEU A 33 -16.04 4.65 -28.26
N CYS A 34 -15.70 5.06 -29.48
CA CYS A 34 -16.09 6.35 -30.02
C CYS A 34 -17.23 6.28 -31.04
N SER A 35 -18.13 7.27 -31.02
CA SER A 35 -19.14 7.46 -32.06
C SER A 35 -18.63 8.37 -33.17
N MET A 36 -18.82 7.95 -34.43
CA MET A 36 -18.44 8.73 -35.63
C MET A 36 -19.47 9.81 -36.00
N LEU A 37 -20.73 9.65 -35.59
CA LEU A 37 -21.85 10.49 -36.01
C LEU A 37 -22.30 11.49 -34.93
N LYS A 38 -21.98 11.24 -33.67
CA LYS A 38 -22.30 12.16 -32.58
C LYS A 38 -21.38 13.39 -32.61
N LYS A 39 -21.86 14.49 -32.02
CA LYS A 39 -21.10 15.74 -31.91
C LYS A 39 -19.78 15.47 -31.17
N LYS A 40 -18.67 15.95 -31.73
CA LYS A 40 -17.36 15.95 -31.08
C LYS A 40 -17.40 16.69 -29.74
N GLN A 41 -16.49 16.32 -28.84
CA GLN A 41 -16.26 17.02 -27.58
C GLN A 41 -15.75 18.45 -27.82
N SER A 42 -15.77 19.28 -26.78
CA SER A 42 -15.30 20.68 -26.87
C SER A 42 -13.81 20.80 -27.24
N ASN A 43 -13.00 19.78 -26.97
CA ASN A 43 -11.58 19.70 -27.34
C ASN A 43 -11.32 19.17 -28.77
N GLY A 44 -12.37 18.87 -29.53
CA GLY A 44 -12.25 18.29 -30.88
C GLY A 44 -12.09 16.78 -30.93
N TYR A 45 -12.05 16.09 -29.79
CA TYR A 45 -12.03 14.62 -29.74
C TYR A 45 -13.41 14.02 -30.06
N TYR A 46 -13.44 12.76 -30.46
CA TYR A 46 -14.71 12.06 -30.73
C TYR A 46 -15.55 11.91 -29.45
N HIS A 47 -16.87 11.79 -29.61
CA HIS A 47 -17.74 11.43 -28.50
C HIS A 47 -17.45 9.99 -28.06
N CYS A 48 -17.20 9.76 -26.77
CA CYS A 48 -16.89 8.44 -26.21
C CYS A 48 -18.10 7.88 -25.46
N GLU A 49 -18.51 6.65 -25.79
CA GLU A 49 -19.56 5.92 -25.06
C GLU A 49 -18.98 5.19 -23.83
N SER A 50 -17.74 4.72 -23.95
CA SER A 50 -17.02 3.99 -22.90
C SER A 50 -15.51 4.05 -23.14
N SER A 51 -14.73 3.81 -22.10
CA SER A 51 -13.27 3.85 -22.13
C SER A 51 -12.69 2.76 -21.22
N ILE A 52 -11.61 2.12 -21.65
CA ILE A 52 -10.81 1.21 -20.84
C ILE A 52 -9.37 1.70 -20.78
N VAL A 53 -8.76 1.63 -19.60
CA VAL A 53 -7.34 2.01 -19.38
C VAL A 53 -6.50 0.75 -19.38
N ILE A 54 -5.41 0.76 -20.14
CA ILE A 54 -4.44 -0.33 -20.28
C ILE A 54 -3.18 0.02 -19.51
N GLY A 55 -2.63 -0.99 -18.82
CA GLY A 55 -1.54 -0.84 -17.86
C GLY A 55 -2.06 -0.81 -16.42
N LYS A 56 -1.16 -0.84 -15.43
CA LYS A 56 -1.56 -0.46 -14.07
C LYS A 56 -2.13 0.96 -14.21
N GLY A 57 -3.41 1.15 -13.85
CA GLY A 57 -3.93 2.50 -13.65
C GLY A 57 -2.99 3.26 -12.70
N PRO A 58 -3.08 4.59 -12.59
CA PRO A 58 -2.40 5.28 -11.49
C PRO A 58 -2.75 4.49 -10.24
N ILE A 59 -1.77 3.84 -9.61
CA ILE A 59 -2.02 3.05 -8.40
C ILE A 59 -2.71 4.06 -7.51
N GLY A 60 -4.01 3.86 -7.25
CA GLY A 60 -4.78 4.87 -6.58
C GLY A 60 -4.04 5.16 -5.28
N ILE A 61 -3.98 6.41 -4.83
CA ILE A 61 -3.36 6.72 -3.53
C ILE A 61 -3.89 5.75 -2.46
N ARG A 62 -5.17 5.37 -2.57
CA ARG A 62 -5.81 4.31 -1.78
C ARG A 62 -5.17 2.92 -1.92
N ASP A 63 -4.82 2.49 -3.12
CA ASP A 63 -4.16 1.20 -3.38
C ASP A 63 -2.72 1.19 -2.84
N LEU A 64 -1.98 2.29 -2.99
CA LEU A 64 -0.65 2.46 -2.38
C LEU A 64 -0.72 2.41 -0.85
N ILE A 65 -1.70 3.13 -0.27
CA ILE A 65 -1.94 3.13 1.18
C ILE A 65 -2.32 1.73 1.66
N ASN A 66 -3.22 1.05 0.95
CA ASN A 66 -3.64 -0.31 1.29
C ASN A 66 -2.44 -1.27 1.25
N GLU A 67 -1.60 -1.17 0.22
CA GLU A 67 -0.41 -2.02 0.09
C GLU A 67 0.60 -1.77 1.22
N ALA A 68 0.88 -0.50 1.55
CA ALA A 68 1.75 -0.13 2.66
C ALA A 68 1.21 -0.64 4.00
N LEU A 69 -0.08 -0.44 4.27
CA LEU A 69 -0.73 -0.88 5.50
C LEU A 69 -0.74 -2.41 5.65
N GLN A 70 -0.91 -3.15 4.54
CA GLN A 70 -0.82 -4.61 4.55
C GLN A 70 0.59 -5.10 4.87
N ARG A 71 1.62 -4.46 4.30
CA ARG A 71 3.03 -4.80 4.61
C ARG A 71 3.33 -4.61 6.10
N GLU A 72 2.94 -3.48 6.68
CA GLU A 72 3.13 -3.21 8.11
C GLU A 72 2.39 -4.22 8.99
N ARG A 73 1.13 -4.54 8.66
CA ARG A 73 0.35 -5.58 9.36
C ARG A 73 1.05 -6.93 9.34
N MET A 74 1.62 -7.33 8.20
CA MET A 74 2.34 -8.60 8.07
C MET A 74 3.58 -8.64 8.96
N VAL A 75 4.35 -7.54 8.99
CA VAL A 75 5.53 -7.42 9.87
C VAL A 75 5.12 -7.52 11.34
N LEU A 76 4.10 -6.78 11.75
CA LEU A 76 3.62 -6.79 13.14
C LEU A 76 3.11 -8.18 13.53
N LYS A 77 2.32 -8.83 12.65
CA LYS A 77 1.79 -10.18 12.88
C LYS A 77 2.91 -11.21 13.07
N SER A 78 3.99 -11.10 12.29
CA SER A 78 5.18 -11.95 12.44
C SER A 78 5.88 -11.74 13.78
N LYS A 79 6.09 -10.47 14.19
CA LYS A 79 6.69 -10.16 15.50
C LYS A 79 5.83 -10.66 16.67
N VAL A 80 4.51 -10.49 16.60
CA VAL A 80 3.58 -11.01 17.62
C VAL A 80 3.67 -12.53 17.71
N LYS A 81 3.78 -13.22 16.57
CA LYS A 81 3.97 -14.68 16.55
C LYS A 81 5.28 -15.07 17.26
N GLN A 82 6.38 -14.40 16.96
CA GLN A 82 7.68 -14.65 17.61
C GLN A 82 7.63 -14.39 19.12
N ILE A 83 6.98 -13.30 19.56
CA ILE A 83 6.82 -13.00 20.99
C ILE A 83 6.00 -14.10 21.67
N LYS A 84 4.90 -14.55 21.04
CA LYS A 84 4.12 -15.67 21.58
C LYS A 84 4.98 -16.92 21.74
N GLU A 85 5.72 -17.30 20.70
CA GLU A 85 6.61 -18.46 20.74
C GLU A 85 7.67 -18.33 21.86
N LEU A 86 8.27 -17.15 22.03
CA LEU A 86 9.23 -16.86 23.09
C LEU A 86 8.59 -16.99 24.49
N LEU A 87 7.40 -16.44 24.69
CA LEU A 87 6.66 -16.52 25.95
C LEU A 87 6.14 -17.94 26.25
N PHE A 88 6.04 -18.80 25.24
CA PHE A 88 5.73 -20.21 25.42
C PHE A 88 6.96 -21.06 25.79
N GLN A 89 8.18 -20.51 25.74
CA GLN A 89 9.38 -21.24 26.14
C GLN A 89 9.39 -21.50 27.65
N PRO A 90 9.59 -22.77 28.10
CA PRO A 90 9.58 -23.12 29.51
C PRO A 90 10.59 -22.33 30.35
N GLU A 91 11.79 -22.07 29.82
CA GLU A 91 12.84 -21.33 30.49
C GLU A 91 12.45 -19.87 30.75
N ILE A 92 11.82 -19.24 29.75
CA ILE A 92 11.30 -17.87 29.85
C ILE A 92 10.15 -17.81 30.86
N GLN A 93 9.21 -18.76 30.81
CA GLN A 93 8.12 -18.83 31.78
C GLN A 93 8.62 -19.04 33.21
N ALA A 94 9.63 -19.90 33.41
CA ALA A 94 10.22 -20.13 34.72
C ALA A 94 10.89 -18.88 35.28
N LYS A 95 11.61 -18.12 34.44
CA LYS A 95 12.21 -16.82 34.82
C LYS A 95 11.14 -15.79 35.21
N ILE A 96 10.10 -15.64 34.39
CA ILE A 96 8.98 -14.72 34.67
C ILE A 96 8.31 -15.07 36.01
N ARG A 97 8.06 -16.37 36.27
CA ARG A 97 7.50 -16.83 37.55
C ARG A 97 8.41 -16.50 38.72
N ARG A 98 9.71 -16.72 38.58
CA ARG A 98 10.70 -16.40 39.62
C ARG A 98 10.67 -14.92 40.00
N GLU A 99 10.77 -14.04 39.01
CA GLU A 99 10.77 -12.58 39.23
C GLU A 99 9.45 -12.07 39.83
N LEU A 100 8.30 -12.59 39.36
CA LEU A 100 6.98 -12.14 39.86
C LEU A 100 6.67 -12.58 41.30
N PHE A 101 7.16 -13.75 41.73
CA PHE A 101 6.75 -14.37 43.00
C PHE A 101 7.86 -14.43 44.05
N GLU A 102 9.14 -14.53 43.69
CA GLU A 102 10.23 -14.66 44.65
C GLU A 102 10.85 -13.30 45.03
N GLU A 103 10.98 -12.37 44.07
CA GLU A 103 11.60 -11.05 44.32
C GLU A 103 10.69 -10.10 45.12
N ARG A 104 9.37 -10.34 45.10
CA ARG A 104 8.37 -9.62 45.90
C ARG A 104 8.35 -10.04 47.37
N SER A 105 8.77 -11.27 47.66
CA SER A 105 8.74 -11.80 49.03
C SER A 105 9.81 -11.18 49.94
N ILE A 106 10.91 -10.69 49.37
CA ILE A 106 12.04 -10.12 50.12
C ILE A 106 11.73 -8.69 50.61
N ASN A 107 10.85 -7.96 49.92
CA ASN A 107 10.50 -6.59 50.28
C ASN A 107 9.39 -6.49 51.35
N ASN A 108 8.58 -7.53 51.52
CA ASN A 108 7.51 -7.56 52.53
C ASN A 108 7.96 -8.08 53.91
N SER A 109 9.12 -8.75 54.01
CA SER A 109 9.64 -9.30 55.27
C SER A 109 10.43 -8.30 56.13
N ASN A 110 10.62 -7.06 55.66
CA ASN A 110 11.36 -6.03 56.41
C ASN A 110 10.47 -5.17 57.32
N GLN A 111 9.19 -5.55 57.51
CA GLN A 111 8.25 -4.82 58.36
C GLN A 111 7.41 -5.77 59.23
N GLU A 112 8.05 -6.71 59.92
CA GLU A 112 7.43 -7.35 61.08
C GLU A 112 8.44 -7.43 62.21
N ASN A 113 8.07 -6.76 63.29
CA ASN A 113 8.95 -6.29 64.35
C ASN A 113 9.45 -7.41 65.25
N ASP A 114 10.71 -7.23 65.65
CA ASP A 114 11.37 -7.78 66.82
C ASP A 114 10.54 -7.54 68.10
N VAL A 115 10.03 -8.63 68.69
CA VAL A 115 9.65 -8.65 70.12
C VAL A 115 10.11 -9.99 70.69
N ASP A 116 11.31 -9.95 71.27
CA ASP A 116 11.88 -10.99 72.11
C ASP A 116 11.09 -11.10 73.44
N PHE A 117 10.79 -12.33 73.86
CA PHE A 117 10.32 -12.63 75.22
C PHE A 117 11.00 -13.91 75.69
N THR A 118 12.21 -13.74 76.22
CA THR A 118 12.84 -14.69 77.13
C THR A 118 12.93 -14.08 78.53
N ALA A 119 12.12 -14.62 79.46
CA ALA A 119 12.21 -14.63 80.93
C ALA A 119 10.78 -14.91 81.45
N THR A 120 10.50 -15.84 82.36
CA THR A 120 11.16 -16.02 83.66
C THR A 120 10.87 -17.43 84.21
N LEU A 121 11.88 -18.05 84.82
CA LEU A 121 11.77 -19.18 85.73
C LEU A 121 11.17 -18.71 87.08
N THR A 122 10.03 -19.25 87.52
CA THR A 122 9.84 -19.85 88.85
C THR A 122 8.50 -20.59 88.92
#